data_AF-A0A1M3MHI6-F1
#
_entry.id   AF-A0A1M3MHI6-F1
#
_cell.length_a   1.000
_cell.length_b   1.000
_cell.length_c   1.000
_cell.angle_alpha   90.00
_cell.angle_beta   90.00
_cell.angle_gamma   90.00
#
_symmetry.space_group_name_H-M   'P 1'
#
loop_
_entity.id
_entity.type
_entity.pdbx_description
1 polymer ?
#
loop_
_entity_poly.entity_id
_entity_poly.type
_entity_poly.pdbx_seq_one_letter_code
_entity_poly.pdbx_strand_id
1 'polypeptide(L)'
;MTISTIDDVFRDYVVDGVSTSGPNHPNKADIRDTLKSLLEGISTFPDNRVIRLNNANAGTENNIIVTASVAIPAAAFQVLYILNVTQENTGPVKVTGAITRDLVTNTSQPVQEGYLKPGMAVLCIDTGNALRMLSYGDVEGVVETLAAQAQTAQAAAAAAQASAENAASSAQNLVEAATAGFTGFEDGLGYDWGHISDATTYFDQDWGSIAA
;
A
#
# COMPACT_ATOMS: atom_id res chain seq x y z
N MET A 1 -53.06 3.33 6.80
CA MET A 1 -53.61 4.71 6.81
C MET A 1 -52.92 5.42 5.67
N THR A 2 -53.66 5.78 4.62
CA THR A 2 -53.11 6.51 3.47
C THR A 2 -52.90 7.97 3.85
N ILE A 3 -51.67 8.45 3.75
CA ILE A 3 -51.31 9.85 4.04
C ILE A 3 -51.75 10.72 2.86
N SER A 4 -52.59 11.72 3.10
CA SER A 4 -53.00 12.71 2.10
C SER A 4 -51.83 13.60 1.70
N THR A 5 -51.77 14.05 0.46
CA THR A 5 -50.68 14.95 0.03
C THR A 5 -50.87 16.34 0.62
N ILE A 6 -49.81 17.15 0.68
CA ILE A 6 -49.89 18.56 1.12
C ILE A 6 -50.90 19.33 0.25
N ASP A 7 -50.98 19.01 -1.04
CA ASP A 7 -51.96 19.58 -1.95
C ASP A 7 -53.39 19.17 -1.57
N ASP A 8 -53.63 17.92 -1.15
CA ASP A 8 -54.97 17.51 -0.72
C ASP A 8 -55.37 18.14 0.62
N VAL A 9 -54.41 18.43 1.50
CA VAL A 9 -54.66 18.98 2.84
C VAL A 9 -54.86 20.51 2.79
N PHE A 10 -54.03 21.22 2.03
CA PHE A 10 -53.97 22.69 2.08
C PHE A 10 -54.59 23.37 0.87
N ARG A 11 -54.81 22.66 -0.24
CA ARG A 11 -55.36 23.26 -1.45
C ARG A 11 -56.89 23.18 -1.40
N ASP A 12 -57.49 24.35 -1.60
CA ASP A 12 -58.93 24.55 -1.69
C ASP A 12 -59.50 23.69 -2.83
N TYR A 13 -60.53 22.90 -2.55
CA TYR A 13 -61.06 21.89 -3.47
C TYR A 13 -61.40 22.54 -4.82
N VAL A 14 -60.74 22.12 -5.89
CA VAL A 14 -61.21 22.41 -7.26
C VAL A 14 -62.33 21.42 -7.54
N VAL A 15 -63.57 21.83 -7.31
CA VAL A 15 -64.74 21.12 -7.85
C VAL A 15 -65.01 21.73 -9.23
N ASP A 16 -65.00 20.89 -10.27
CA ASP A 16 -65.39 21.27 -11.63
C ASP A 16 -64.64 22.48 -12.24
N GLY A 17 -63.36 22.66 -11.90
CA GLY A 17 -62.51 23.69 -12.49
C GLY A 17 -62.73 25.11 -11.95
N VAL A 18 -63.52 25.27 -10.88
CA VAL A 18 -63.75 26.57 -10.23
C VAL A 18 -63.21 26.52 -8.80
N SER A 19 -62.39 27.52 -8.42
CA SER A 19 -61.95 27.68 -7.03
C SER A 19 -63.13 28.07 -6.14
N THR A 20 -63.57 27.16 -5.28
CA THR A 20 -64.58 27.47 -4.25
C THR A 20 -63.92 28.07 -3.01
N SER A 21 -63.44 29.31 -3.12
CA SER A 21 -62.74 30.00 -2.03
C SER A 21 -63.65 30.28 -0.83
N GLY A 22 -63.67 29.35 0.12
CA GLY A 22 -64.10 29.56 1.50
C GLY A 22 -62.92 29.37 2.47
N PRO A 23 -63.05 29.75 3.76
CA PRO A 23 -62.03 29.44 4.76
C PRO A 23 -61.81 27.93 4.89
N ASN A 24 -60.71 27.41 4.33
CA ASN A 24 -60.33 26.01 4.48
C ASN A 24 -59.81 25.77 5.91
N HIS A 25 -60.42 24.82 6.61
CA HIS A 25 -60.02 24.38 7.95
C HIS A 25 -59.50 22.94 7.88
N PRO A 26 -58.24 22.74 7.48
CA PRO A 26 -57.65 21.40 7.37
C PRO A 26 -57.71 20.65 8.71
N ASN A 27 -57.96 19.35 8.63
CA ASN A 27 -58.02 18.50 9.82
C ASN A 27 -56.62 18.39 10.44
N LYS A 28 -56.56 18.60 11.77
CA LYS A 28 -55.31 18.53 12.54
C LYS A 28 -54.63 17.16 12.46
N ALA A 29 -55.39 16.08 12.29
CA ALA A 29 -54.83 14.74 12.12
C ALA A 29 -54.07 14.64 10.80
N ASP A 30 -54.68 15.07 9.70
CA ASP A 30 -54.09 14.99 8.36
C ASP A 30 -52.85 15.90 8.25
N ILE A 31 -52.88 17.10 8.84
CA ILE A 31 -51.71 17.96 8.96
C ILE A 31 -50.58 17.25 9.72
N ARG A 32 -50.91 16.64 10.86
CA ARG A 32 -49.93 15.95 11.70
C ARG A 32 -49.31 14.77 10.96
N ASP A 33 -50.11 13.98 10.28
CA ASP A 33 -49.64 12.76 9.60
C ASP A 33 -48.81 13.11 8.36
N THR A 34 -49.20 14.15 7.62
CA THR A 34 -48.43 14.67 6.48
C THR A 34 -47.09 15.26 6.92
N LEU A 35 -47.07 16.05 8.01
CA LEU A 35 -45.83 16.60 8.56
C LEU A 35 -44.91 15.52 9.12
N LYS A 36 -45.47 14.50 9.79
CA LYS A 36 -44.71 13.32 10.22
C LYS A 36 -44.11 12.58 9.05
N SER A 37 -44.90 12.32 8.01
CA SER A 37 -44.41 11.64 6.80
C SER A 37 -43.34 12.44 6.08
N LEU A 38 -43.41 13.77 6.05
CA LEU A 38 -42.39 14.62 5.45
C LEU A 38 -41.10 14.59 6.30
N LEU A 39 -41.21 14.66 7.63
CA LEU A 39 -40.08 14.58 8.55
C LEU A 39 -39.39 13.20 8.46
N GLU A 40 -40.17 12.13 8.42
CA GLU A 40 -39.69 10.76 8.22
C GLU A 40 -39.16 10.55 6.80
N GLY A 41 -39.75 11.18 5.78
CA GLY A 41 -39.29 11.15 4.39
C GLY A 41 -37.95 11.87 4.16
N ILE A 42 -37.72 12.98 4.87
CA ILE A 42 -36.41 13.65 4.95
C ILE A 42 -35.37 12.73 5.60
N SER A 43 -35.77 11.85 6.53
CA SER A 43 -34.89 10.84 7.11
C SER A 43 -34.51 9.70 6.15
N THR A 44 -35.16 9.64 4.97
CA THR A 44 -34.91 8.64 3.91
C THR A 44 -34.25 9.20 2.65
N PHE A 45 -33.71 10.42 2.65
CA PHE A 45 -32.81 10.85 1.58
C PHE A 45 -31.69 9.79 1.43
N PRO A 46 -31.28 9.40 0.20
CA PRO A 46 -30.07 8.59 0.03
C PRO A 46 -28.95 9.35 0.73
N ASP A 47 -28.37 8.71 1.73
CA ASP A 47 -27.79 9.34 2.90
C ASP A 47 -26.40 9.91 2.58
N ASN A 48 -26.29 10.86 1.64
CA ASN A 48 -25.05 11.54 1.27
C ASN A 48 -24.63 12.55 2.35
N ARG A 49 -24.50 12.09 3.59
CA ARG A 49 -24.14 12.88 4.77
C ARG A 49 -22.73 12.57 5.23
N VAL A 50 -22.13 13.59 5.84
CA VAL A 50 -20.88 13.45 6.59
C VAL A 50 -21.22 13.51 8.08
N ILE A 51 -20.97 12.42 8.81
CA ILE A 51 -21.19 12.33 10.26
C ILE A 51 -19.88 12.56 10.98
N ARG A 52 -19.88 13.42 12.00
CA ARG A 52 -18.72 13.63 12.86
C ARG A 52 -18.71 12.59 13.97
N LEU A 53 -17.60 11.87 14.07
CA LEU A 53 -17.25 11.00 15.18
C LEU A 53 -16.28 11.78 16.07
N ASN A 54 -16.79 12.30 17.19
CA ASN A 54 -16.04 13.12 18.11
C ASN A 54 -15.33 12.26 19.15
N ASN A 55 -14.00 12.23 19.07
CA ASN A 55 -13.14 11.68 20.10
C ASN A 55 -12.78 12.79 21.11
N ALA A 56 -13.36 12.71 22.30
CA ALA A 56 -13.08 13.65 23.41
C ALA A 56 -11.84 13.24 24.23
N ASN A 57 -10.87 12.59 23.58
CA ASN A 57 -9.71 11.93 24.20
C ASN A 57 -10.13 10.86 25.21
N ALA A 58 -11.12 10.04 24.84
CA ALA A 58 -11.63 8.95 25.67
C ALA A 58 -11.13 7.60 25.13
N GLY A 59 -10.77 6.69 26.04
CA GLY A 59 -10.26 5.37 25.69
C GLY A 59 -8.74 5.30 25.75
N THR A 60 -8.15 4.54 24.81
CA THR A 60 -6.70 4.38 24.66
C THR A 60 -6.29 4.74 23.23
N GLU A 61 -4.99 4.89 23.00
CA GLU A 61 -4.39 5.10 21.69
C GLU A 61 -4.84 4.12 20.59
N ASN A 62 -5.09 2.86 20.98
CA ASN A 62 -5.53 1.80 20.07
C ASN A 62 -7.03 1.47 20.21
N ASN A 63 -7.75 2.14 21.12
CA ASN A 63 -9.19 2.01 21.29
C ASN A 63 -9.82 3.40 21.50
N ILE A 64 -10.17 4.03 20.38
CA ILE A 64 -10.71 5.38 20.35
C ILE A 64 -12.20 5.34 20.65
N ILE A 65 -12.64 5.93 21.76
CA ILE A 65 -14.06 6.02 22.11
C ILE A 65 -14.65 7.30 21.54
N VAL A 66 -15.68 7.17 20.71
CA VAL A 66 -16.29 8.29 19.97
C VAL A 66 -17.76 8.47 20.30
N THR A 67 -18.21 9.72 20.24
CA THR A 67 -19.64 10.09 20.18
C THR A 67 -20.00 10.55 18.76
N ALA A 68 -21.23 10.31 18.33
CA ALA A 68 -21.72 10.77 17.03
C ALA A 68 -22.69 11.94 17.21
N SER A 69 -22.65 12.92 16.30
CA SER A 69 -23.58 14.06 16.33
C SER A 69 -25.04 13.69 15.97
N VAL A 70 -25.23 12.53 15.34
CA VAL A 70 -26.51 11.99 14.88
C VAL A 70 -26.51 10.47 14.97
N ALA A 71 -27.68 9.84 14.85
CA ALA A 71 -27.80 8.38 14.80
C ALA A 71 -27.03 7.80 13.62
N ILE A 72 -26.30 6.70 13.89
CA ILE A 72 -25.48 5.99 12.91
C ILE A 72 -26.38 5.07 12.09
N PRO A 73 -26.33 5.14 10.74
CA PRO A 73 -27.10 4.25 9.89
C PRO A 73 -26.63 2.80 10.04
N ALA A 74 -27.57 1.86 10.00
CA ALA A 74 -27.29 0.43 10.19
C ALA A 74 -26.72 -0.27 8.94
N ALA A 75 -26.94 0.30 7.75
CA ALA A 75 -26.47 -0.27 6.49
C ALA A 75 -25.06 0.22 6.14
N ALA A 76 -24.24 -0.69 5.60
CA ALA A 76 -22.90 -0.38 5.13
C ALA A 76 -22.92 0.56 3.91
N PHE A 77 -21.80 1.26 3.71
CA PHE A 77 -21.53 2.15 2.56
C PHE A 77 -22.55 3.28 2.34
N GLN A 78 -23.28 3.69 3.38
CA GLN A 78 -24.27 4.76 3.26
C GLN A 78 -23.65 6.15 3.41
N VAL A 79 -22.80 6.34 4.41
CA VAL A 79 -22.37 7.68 4.86
C VAL A 79 -20.86 7.77 5.02
N LEU A 80 -20.36 9.00 5.02
CA LEU A 80 -18.97 9.29 5.29
C LEU A 80 -18.78 9.75 6.74
N TYR A 81 -17.68 9.35 7.36
CA TYR A 81 -17.34 9.73 8.73
C TYR A 81 -16.08 10.56 8.76
N ILE A 82 -16.09 11.61 9.58
CA ILE A 82 -14.88 12.35 9.97
C ILE A 82 -14.60 12.02 11.44
N LEU A 83 -13.40 11.49 11.69
CA LEU A 83 -12.90 11.14 13.02
C LEU A 83 -11.69 12.02 13.37
N ASN A 84 -11.70 12.66 14.53
CA ASN A 84 -10.51 13.34 15.05
C ASN A 84 -9.63 12.38 15.88
N VAL A 85 -8.32 12.47 15.70
CA VAL A 85 -7.31 11.71 16.45
C VAL A 85 -6.72 12.61 17.53
N THR A 86 -6.63 12.11 18.76
CA THR A 86 -6.08 12.86 19.91
C THR A 86 -4.80 12.27 20.47
N GLN A 87 -4.50 11.00 20.15
CA GLN A 87 -3.34 10.25 20.63
C GLN A 87 -2.67 9.55 19.45
N GLU A 88 -1.35 9.38 19.52
CA GLU A 88 -0.60 8.60 18.54
C GLU A 88 -0.86 7.11 18.76
N ASN A 89 -1.09 6.34 17.70
CA ASN A 89 -1.36 4.90 17.85
C ASN A 89 -0.07 4.08 17.98
N THR A 90 -0.09 3.06 18.85
CA THR A 90 1.03 2.12 19.06
C THR A 90 0.77 0.75 18.44
N GLY A 91 -0.37 0.57 17.77
CA GLY A 91 -0.75 -0.68 17.14
C GLY A 91 -2.06 -0.57 16.35
N PRO A 92 -2.69 -1.71 16.00
CA PRO A 92 -3.97 -1.73 15.30
C PRO A 92 -5.07 -1.03 16.11
N VAL A 93 -5.85 -0.18 15.44
CA VAL A 93 -6.80 0.72 16.09
C VAL A 93 -8.23 0.22 15.95
N LYS A 94 -8.98 0.27 17.05
CA LYS A 94 -10.43 0.05 17.09
C LYS A 94 -11.13 1.36 17.45
N VAL A 95 -12.26 1.63 16.81
CA VAL A 95 -13.18 2.71 17.19
C VAL A 95 -14.36 2.09 17.93
N THR A 96 -14.69 2.62 19.10
CA THR A 96 -15.79 2.16 19.97
C THR A 96 -16.67 3.32 20.43
N GLY A 97 -17.79 3.03 21.12
CA GLY A 97 -18.73 4.05 21.60
C GLY A 97 -19.97 4.10 20.71
N ALA A 98 -20.13 5.16 19.92
CA ALA A 98 -21.27 5.29 19.00
C ALA A 98 -21.27 4.22 17.89
N ILE A 99 -20.09 3.81 17.43
CA ILE A 99 -19.86 2.71 16.49
C ILE A 99 -18.72 1.84 17.03
N THR A 100 -18.84 0.53 16.87
CA THR A 100 -17.82 -0.44 17.29
C THR A 100 -17.30 -1.19 16.07
N ARG A 101 -16.15 -0.75 15.54
CA ARG A 101 -15.53 -1.27 14.32
C ARG A 101 -14.01 -1.13 14.38
N ASP A 102 -13.30 -2.04 13.71
CA ASP A 102 -11.87 -1.88 13.49
C ASP A 102 -11.63 -0.76 12.48
N LEU A 103 -10.58 0.05 12.71
CA LEU A 103 -10.14 1.05 11.75
C LEU A 103 -9.08 0.42 10.85
N VAL A 104 -9.35 0.43 9.55
CA VAL A 104 -8.50 -0.19 8.54
C VAL A 104 -8.15 0.79 7.43
N THR A 105 -7.03 0.53 6.78
CA THR A 105 -6.60 1.24 5.58
C THR A 105 -7.55 0.99 4.40
N ASN A 106 -7.38 1.71 3.30
CA ASN A 106 -8.22 1.53 2.10
C ASN A 106 -8.13 0.10 1.51
N THR A 107 -7.05 -0.62 1.78
CA THR A 107 -6.82 -2.02 1.36
C THR A 107 -7.29 -3.05 2.40
N SER A 108 -8.01 -2.62 3.44
CA SER A 108 -8.48 -3.47 4.56
C SER A 108 -7.36 -4.06 5.42
N GLN A 109 -6.19 -3.42 5.44
CA GLN A 109 -5.13 -3.79 6.37
C GLN A 109 -5.28 -2.99 7.67
N PRO A 110 -4.80 -3.51 8.81
CA PRO A 110 -4.74 -2.73 10.05
C PRO A 110 -3.89 -1.47 9.84
N VAL A 111 -4.24 -0.40 10.54
CA VAL A 111 -3.43 0.84 10.55
C VAL A 111 -2.09 0.54 11.24
N GLN A 112 -0.99 0.93 10.60
CA GLN A 112 0.36 0.77 11.14
C GLN A 112 0.57 1.65 12.37
N GLU A 113 1.40 1.21 13.31
CA GLU A 113 1.90 2.01 14.43
C GLU A 113 2.47 3.37 13.96
N GLY A 114 2.19 4.43 14.72
CA GLY A 114 2.65 5.80 14.44
C GLY A 114 1.97 6.50 13.26
N TYR A 115 1.05 5.83 12.56
CA TYR A 115 0.36 6.42 11.40
C TYR A 115 -0.61 7.53 11.81
N LEU A 116 -1.40 7.30 12.85
CA LEU A 116 -2.33 8.29 13.40
C LEU A 116 -1.57 9.17 14.36
N LYS A 117 -1.61 10.49 14.14
CA LYS A 117 -0.97 11.48 15.01
C LYS A 117 -2.02 12.37 15.68
N PRO A 118 -1.76 12.89 16.89
CA PRO A 118 -2.63 13.87 17.54
C PRO A 118 -2.93 15.06 16.62
N GLY A 119 -4.20 15.44 16.51
CA GLY A 119 -4.66 16.53 15.64
C GLY A 119 -5.01 16.10 14.22
N MET A 120 -4.78 14.84 13.83
CA MET A 120 -5.17 14.32 12.53
C MET A 120 -6.69 14.17 12.41
N ALA A 121 -7.24 14.47 11.24
CA ALA A 121 -8.61 14.16 10.87
C ALA A 121 -8.63 13.02 9.86
N VAL A 122 -9.36 11.96 10.17
CA VAL A 122 -9.48 10.76 9.34
C VAL A 122 -10.84 10.73 8.68
N LEU A 123 -10.83 10.51 7.36
CA LEU A 123 -12.04 10.31 6.57
C LEU A 123 -12.23 8.81 6.30
N CYS A 124 -13.34 8.25 6.75
CA CYS A 124 -13.62 6.82 6.60
C CYS A 124 -15.08 6.50 6.29
N ILE A 125 -15.32 5.30 5.78
CA ILE A 125 -16.65 4.76 5.48
C ILE A 125 -16.86 3.46 6.25
N ASP A 126 -18.10 3.20 6.70
CA ASP A 126 -18.44 1.92 7.32
C ASP A 126 -18.71 0.85 6.26
N THR A 127 -17.98 -0.26 6.33
CA THR A 127 -18.12 -1.42 5.43
C THR A 127 -19.07 -2.49 5.97
N GLY A 128 -19.61 -2.32 7.19
CA GLY A 128 -20.41 -3.34 7.88
C GLY A 128 -19.61 -4.21 8.85
N ASN A 129 -18.28 -4.28 8.69
CA ASN A 129 -17.35 -4.97 9.60
C ASN A 129 -16.21 -4.08 10.10
N ALA A 130 -15.80 -3.08 9.31
CA ALA A 130 -14.71 -2.17 9.64
C ALA A 130 -14.98 -0.75 9.12
N LEU A 131 -14.36 0.24 9.75
CA LEU A 131 -14.24 1.60 9.22
C LEU A 131 -13.05 1.66 8.27
N ARG A 132 -13.30 1.82 6.98
CA ARG A 132 -12.26 1.90 5.95
C ARG A 132 -11.90 3.35 5.69
N MET A 133 -10.62 3.68 5.91
CA MET A 133 -10.06 4.98 5.57
C MET A 133 -10.03 5.17 4.05
N LEU A 134 -10.47 6.33 3.57
CA LEU A 134 -10.43 6.66 2.14
C LEU A 134 -9.10 7.29 1.73
N SER A 135 -8.46 7.99 2.66
CA SER A 135 -7.08 8.45 2.51
C SER A 135 -6.15 7.38 3.08
N TYR A 136 -5.53 6.60 2.19
CA TYR A 136 -4.29 5.90 2.53
C TYR A 136 -3.15 6.69 1.89
N GLY A 137 -2.51 7.53 2.68
CA GLY A 137 -1.24 8.12 2.32
C GLY A 137 -0.17 7.34 3.05
N ASP A 138 0.40 6.31 2.43
CA ASP A 138 1.58 5.66 2.98
C ASP A 138 2.49 5.26 1.82
N VAL A 139 3.38 6.19 1.53
CA VAL A 139 4.57 5.95 0.71
C VAL A 139 5.74 5.59 1.65
N GLU A 140 5.62 5.80 2.97
CA GLU A 140 6.73 5.69 3.92
C GLU A 140 7.02 4.24 4.34
N GLY A 141 6.00 3.42 4.60
CA GLY A 141 6.17 1.97 4.82
C GLY A 141 6.69 1.23 3.57
N VAL A 142 6.37 1.74 2.38
CA VAL A 142 6.91 1.23 1.10
C VAL A 142 8.38 1.65 0.94
N VAL A 143 8.76 2.87 1.34
CA VAL A 143 10.15 3.35 1.23
C VAL A 143 11.07 2.62 2.20
N GLU A 144 10.66 2.35 3.44
CA GLU A 144 11.52 1.64 4.41
C GLU A 144 11.78 0.19 3.99
N THR A 145 10.74 -0.50 3.49
CA THR A 145 10.89 -1.87 2.97
C THR A 145 11.76 -1.90 1.69
N LEU A 146 11.61 -0.93 0.78
CA LEU A 146 12.47 -0.79 -0.39
C LEU A 146 13.91 -0.45 -0.03
N ALA A 147 14.14 0.41 0.97
CA ALA A 147 15.47 0.78 1.43
C ALA A 147 16.21 -0.43 2.04
N ALA A 148 15.52 -1.24 2.86
CA ALA A 148 16.08 -2.47 3.42
C ALA A 148 16.42 -3.50 2.33
N GLN A 149 15.57 -3.65 1.31
CA GLN A 149 15.84 -4.52 0.16
C GLN A 149 17.03 -4.02 -0.68
N ALA A 150 17.12 -2.71 -0.92
CA ALA A 150 18.25 -2.10 -1.64
C ALA A 150 19.57 -2.30 -0.90
N GLN A 151 19.58 -2.14 0.42
CA GLN A 151 20.77 -2.33 1.25
C GLN A 151 21.23 -3.80 1.26
N THR A 152 20.29 -4.75 1.31
CA THR A 152 20.58 -6.18 1.22
C THR A 152 21.15 -6.55 -0.16
N ALA A 153 20.59 -6.01 -1.23
CA ALA A 153 21.10 -6.22 -2.59
C ALA A 153 22.50 -5.63 -2.78
N GLN A 154 22.77 -4.44 -2.22
CA GLN A 154 24.09 -3.81 -2.30
C GLN A 154 25.15 -4.58 -1.51
N ALA A 155 24.81 -5.11 -0.33
CA ALA A 155 25.69 -5.98 0.45
C ALA A 155 26.01 -7.30 -0.31
N ALA A 156 25.02 -7.92 -0.96
CA ALA A 156 25.23 -9.11 -1.78
C ALA A 156 26.13 -8.83 -3.00
N ALA A 157 25.94 -7.69 -3.66
CA ALA A 157 26.79 -7.27 -4.78
C ALA A 157 28.25 -7.03 -4.35
N ALA A 158 28.47 -6.37 -3.21
CA ALA A 158 29.81 -6.14 -2.67
C ALA A 158 30.52 -7.46 -2.29
N ALA A 159 29.78 -8.40 -1.70
CA ALA A 159 30.32 -9.73 -1.39
C ALA A 159 30.69 -10.53 -2.66
N ALA A 160 29.88 -10.45 -3.71
CA ALA A 160 30.16 -11.07 -4.99
C ALA A 160 31.41 -10.47 -5.67
N GLN A 161 31.56 -9.14 -5.62
CA GLN A 161 32.75 -8.46 -6.12
C GLN A 161 34.02 -8.91 -5.39
N ALA A 162 34.00 -8.91 -4.05
CA ALA A 162 35.14 -9.36 -3.25
C ALA A 162 35.50 -10.83 -3.54
N SER A 163 34.50 -11.70 -3.74
CA SER A 163 34.74 -13.09 -4.14
C SER A 163 35.39 -13.19 -5.52
N ALA A 164 34.98 -12.35 -6.47
CA ALA A 164 35.55 -12.33 -7.82
C ALA A 164 37.01 -11.83 -7.81
N GLU A 165 37.30 -10.78 -7.05
CA GLU A 165 38.66 -10.25 -6.87
C GLU A 165 39.59 -11.30 -6.25
N ASN A 166 39.13 -11.97 -5.18
CA ASN A 166 39.89 -13.06 -4.55
C ASN A 166 40.15 -14.24 -5.49
N ALA A 167 39.17 -14.60 -6.33
CA ALA A 167 39.32 -15.64 -7.33
C ALA A 167 40.33 -15.26 -8.41
N ALA A 168 40.31 -14.00 -8.88
CA ALA A 168 41.27 -13.47 -9.84
C ALA A 168 42.70 -13.47 -9.28
N SER A 169 42.90 -12.98 -8.06
CA SER A 169 44.22 -13.02 -7.39
C SER A 169 44.70 -14.45 -7.17
N SER A 170 43.81 -15.37 -6.79
CA SER A 170 44.16 -16.78 -6.65
C SER A 170 44.61 -17.37 -7.99
N ALA A 171 43.89 -17.09 -9.08
CA ALA A 171 44.27 -17.55 -10.41
C ALA A 171 45.65 -17.00 -10.84
N GLN A 172 45.93 -15.72 -10.57
CA GLN A 172 47.25 -15.13 -10.85
C GLN A 172 48.36 -15.81 -10.06
N ASN A 173 48.18 -16.00 -8.75
CA ASN A 173 49.15 -16.68 -7.90
C ASN A 173 49.42 -18.12 -8.38
N LEU A 174 48.41 -18.84 -8.86
CA LEU A 174 48.57 -20.18 -9.43
C LEU A 174 49.43 -20.15 -10.70
N VAL A 175 49.22 -19.17 -11.58
CA VAL A 175 50.00 -19.02 -12.83
C VAL A 175 51.46 -18.67 -12.52
N GLU A 176 51.70 -17.76 -11.58
CA GLU A 176 53.05 -17.41 -11.14
C GLU A 176 53.78 -18.61 -10.52
N ALA A 177 53.11 -19.35 -9.63
CA ALA A 177 53.67 -20.55 -9.01
C ALA A 177 53.97 -21.65 -10.04
N ALA A 178 53.09 -21.85 -11.03
CA ALA A 178 53.31 -22.81 -12.11
C ALA A 178 54.50 -22.40 -13.01
N THR A 179 54.65 -21.10 -13.27
CA THR A 179 55.77 -20.56 -14.06
C THR A 179 57.10 -20.71 -13.32
N ALA A 180 57.14 -20.39 -12.02
CA ALA A 180 58.36 -20.49 -11.20
C ALA A 180 58.83 -21.94 -10.98
N GLY A 181 57.89 -22.91 -10.95
CA GLY A 181 58.20 -24.33 -10.84
C GLY A 181 58.53 -25.03 -12.16
N PHE A 182 58.42 -24.33 -13.29
CA PHE A 182 58.67 -24.92 -14.60
C PHE A 182 60.15 -25.23 -14.80
N THR A 183 60.48 -26.52 -14.85
CA THR A 183 61.83 -27.06 -15.13
C THR A 183 61.80 -27.74 -16.50
N GLY A 184 61.34 -27.02 -17.52
CA GLY A 184 61.31 -27.45 -18.91
C GLY A 184 62.20 -26.60 -19.80
N PHE A 185 62.06 -26.76 -21.11
CA PHE A 185 62.75 -25.93 -22.10
C PHE A 185 62.14 -24.53 -22.13
N GLU A 186 62.96 -23.49 -21.94
CA GLU A 186 62.52 -22.10 -22.12
C GLU A 186 62.11 -21.85 -23.58
N ASP A 187 61.05 -21.07 -23.75
CA ASP A 187 60.55 -20.71 -25.08
C ASP A 187 61.56 -19.82 -25.82
N GLY A 188 61.77 -20.08 -27.11
CA GLY A 188 62.72 -19.34 -27.94
C GLY A 188 64.20 -19.72 -27.79
N LEU A 189 64.55 -20.73 -26.97
CA LEU A 189 65.91 -21.27 -26.87
C LEU A 189 66.01 -22.68 -27.46
N GLY A 190 66.98 -22.89 -28.35
CA GLY A 190 67.34 -24.21 -28.85
C GLY A 190 68.25 -24.91 -27.84
N TYR A 191 67.81 -26.06 -27.32
CA TYR A 191 68.61 -26.87 -26.38
C TYR A 191 69.29 -28.03 -27.12
N ASP A 192 70.61 -27.99 -27.20
CA ASP A 192 71.44 -29.11 -27.69
C ASP A 192 71.80 -30.02 -26.52
N TRP A 193 71.36 -31.27 -26.57
CA TRP A 193 71.60 -32.29 -25.54
C TRP A 193 72.95 -33.02 -25.70
N GLY A 194 73.87 -32.46 -26.48
CA GLY A 194 75.23 -32.96 -26.59
C GLY A 194 75.36 -34.25 -27.39
N HIS A 195 74.37 -34.57 -28.22
CA HIS A 195 74.47 -35.67 -29.19
C HIS A 195 75.19 -35.27 -30.48
N ILE A 196 75.58 -34.00 -30.62
CA ILE A 196 76.30 -33.46 -31.77
C ILE A 196 77.65 -32.94 -31.26
N SER A 197 78.72 -33.67 -31.56
CA SER A 197 80.09 -33.33 -31.14
C SER A 197 80.88 -32.56 -32.20
N ASP A 198 80.24 -32.11 -33.27
CA ASP A 198 80.92 -31.49 -34.41
C ASP A 198 80.21 -30.22 -34.88
N ALA A 199 80.97 -29.20 -35.22
CA ALA A 199 80.50 -27.83 -35.48
C ALA A 199 79.81 -27.65 -36.84
N THR A 200 79.24 -28.72 -37.41
CA THR A 200 78.61 -28.68 -38.73
C THR A 200 77.10 -28.48 -38.61
N THR A 201 76.61 -27.43 -39.26
CA THR A 201 75.19 -27.09 -39.37
C THR A 201 74.42 -28.23 -40.04
N TYR A 202 73.34 -28.66 -39.38
CA TYR A 202 72.46 -29.78 -39.74
C TYR A 202 71.91 -29.77 -41.19
N PHE A 203 72.05 -28.68 -41.93
CA PHE A 203 71.47 -28.49 -43.27
C PHE A 203 72.41 -28.74 -44.45
N ASP A 204 73.71 -29.00 -44.22
CA ASP A 204 74.70 -29.15 -45.31
C ASP A 204 75.27 -30.58 -45.44
N GLN A 205 74.62 -31.57 -44.83
CA GLN A 205 75.04 -32.96 -44.95
C GLN A 205 74.22 -33.66 -46.05
N ASP A 206 74.87 -33.86 -47.20
CA ASP A 206 74.39 -34.70 -48.31
C ASP A 206 74.26 -36.15 -47.84
N TRP A 207 73.08 -36.55 -47.34
CA TRP A 207 72.79 -37.89 -46.85
C TRP A 207 72.50 -38.92 -47.95
N GLY A 208 73.18 -38.78 -49.08
CA GLY A 208 73.20 -39.78 -50.13
C GLY A 208 72.34 -39.36 -51.32
N SER A 209 73.00 -39.33 -52.48
CA SER A 209 72.33 -39.30 -53.76
C SER A 209 71.59 -40.61 -54.01
N ILE A 210 70.38 -40.52 -54.55
CA ILE A 210 69.70 -41.68 -55.13
C ILE A 210 70.48 -42.05 -56.40
N ALA A 211 71.05 -43.26 -56.41
CA ALA A 211 71.68 -43.82 -57.59
C ALA A 211 70.67 -43.91 -58.75
N ALA A 212 71.15 -43.58 -59.95
CA ALA A 212 70.41 -43.37 -61.20
C ALA A 212 69.33 -44.41 -61.54
#